data_AF-A0A962QPF8-F1
#
_entry.id   AF-A0A962QPF8-F1
#
_cell.length_a   1.000
_cell.length_b   1.000
_cell.length_c   1.000
_cell.angle_alpha   90.00
_cell.angle_beta   90.00
_cell.angle_gamma   90.00
#
_symmetry.space_group_name_H-M   'P 1'
#
loop_
_entity.id
_entity.type
_entity.pdbx_description
1 polymer ?
#
loop_
_entity_poly.entity_id
_entity_poly.type
_entity_poly.pdbx_seq_one_letter_code
_entity_poly.pdbx_strand_id
1 'polypeptide(L)'
;MTANVALLLSAIDRHLLDDYQHNFPLDPQPFATIAEQLGTDEAKVIERLEYLQRIGALSRVGPVLRPNRVGASTLAALAVPAGRIEAVAAQVSAFPEVNHNYER
;
A
#
# COMPACT_ATOMS: atom_id res chain seq x y z
N MET A 1 2.55 15.34 -14.22
CA MET A 1 1.49 16.25 -13.76
C MET A 1 0.68 15.54 -12.68
N THR A 2 1.19 15.47 -11.46
CA THR A 2 0.46 15.00 -10.28
C THR A 2 -0.35 16.19 -9.77
N ALA A 3 -1.60 16.31 -10.26
CA ALA A 3 -2.55 17.21 -9.65
C ALA A 3 -2.63 16.86 -8.15
N ASN A 4 -2.53 17.90 -7.32
CA ASN A 4 -2.43 17.85 -5.88
C ASN A 4 -3.59 17.03 -5.26
N VAL A 5 -3.37 15.74 -4.96
CA VAL A 5 -4.36 14.81 -4.36
C VAL A 5 -4.89 15.34 -3.02
N ALA A 6 -4.19 16.29 -2.40
CA ALA A 6 -4.64 16.99 -1.20
C ALA A 6 -5.91 17.86 -1.39
N LEU A 7 -6.25 18.26 -2.62
CA LEU A 7 -7.55 18.88 -2.93
C LEU A 7 -8.50 17.76 -3.40
N LEU A 8 -9.43 17.20 -2.63
CA LEU A 8 -10.08 17.64 -1.41
C LEU A 8 -10.64 16.36 -0.77
N LEU A 9 -9.82 15.64 0.01
CA LEU A 9 -10.34 14.50 0.79
C LEU A 9 -11.53 15.01 1.61
N SER A 10 -12.54 14.17 1.83
CA SER A 10 -13.63 14.47 2.76
C SER A 10 -13.20 14.13 4.20
N ALA A 11 -14.03 14.48 5.19
CA ALA A 11 -13.77 14.05 6.57
C ALA A 11 -13.76 12.52 6.68
N ILE A 12 -14.75 11.86 6.05
CA ILE A 12 -14.84 10.39 6.03
C ILE A 12 -13.62 9.75 5.36
N ASP A 13 -13.09 10.33 4.27
CA ASP A 13 -11.89 9.78 3.63
C ASP A 13 -10.68 9.75 4.56
N ARG A 14 -10.51 10.80 5.36
CA ARG A 14 -9.41 10.90 6.33
C ARG A 14 -9.58 9.87 7.44
N HIS A 15 -10.79 9.75 7.98
CA HIS A 15 -11.10 8.68 8.93
C HIS A 15 -10.84 7.29 8.36
N LEU A 16 -11.25 7.02 7.12
CA LEU A 16 -10.99 5.74 6.46
C LEU A 16 -9.49 5.45 6.31
N LEU A 17 -8.69 6.48 6.00
CA LEU A 17 -7.23 6.34 5.85
C LEU A 17 -6.49 6.27 7.19
N ASP A 18 -6.91 7.02 8.20
CA ASP A 18 -6.15 7.16 9.45
C ASP A 18 -6.53 6.09 10.48
N ASP A 19 -7.83 5.82 10.63
CA ASP A 19 -8.33 5.00 11.75
C ASP A 19 -8.16 3.49 11.48
N TYR A 20 -8.08 3.07 10.21
CA TYR A 20 -8.10 1.66 9.81
C TYR A 20 -6.81 1.17 9.14
N GLN A 21 -5.71 1.94 9.23
CA GLN A 21 -4.36 1.43 8.93
C GLN A 21 -3.96 0.25 9.82
N HIS A 22 -4.52 0.23 11.03
CA HIS A 22 -4.39 -0.84 12.01
C HIS A 22 -5.78 -1.20 12.51
N ASN A 23 -5.93 -2.41 13.07
CA ASN A 23 -7.18 -2.85 13.70
C ASN A 23 -8.43 -2.77 12.79
N PHE A 24 -8.26 -3.00 11.48
CA PHE A 24 -9.38 -3.18 10.58
C PHE A 24 -10.33 -4.26 11.13
N PRO A 25 -11.66 -4.04 11.20
CA PRO A 25 -12.59 -4.99 11.80
C PRO A 25 -12.48 -6.39 11.17
N LEU A 26 -12.40 -7.41 12.02
CA LEU A 26 -12.29 -8.81 11.62
C LEU A 26 -13.58 -9.56 11.97
N ASP A 27 -14.69 -9.05 11.44
CA ASP A 27 -16.03 -9.65 11.56
C ASP A 27 -16.60 -9.94 10.14
N PRO A 28 -17.75 -10.62 10.02
CA PRO A 28 -18.34 -10.96 8.72
C PRO A 28 -18.80 -9.77 7.86
N GLN A 29 -19.00 -8.58 8.44
CA GLN A 29 -19.51 -7.37 7.78
C GLN A 29 -18.67 -6.15 8.17
N PRO A 30 -17.36 -6.15 7.87
CA PRO A 30 -16.43 -5.17 8.43
C PRO A 30 -16.70 -3.74 7.95
N PHE A 31 -17.23 -3.57 6.73
CA PHE A 31 -17.59 -2.26 6.20
C PHE A 31 -18.86 -1.70 6.86
N ALA A 32 -19.81 -2.55 7.27
CA ALA A 32 -20.94 -2.15 8.09
C ALA A 32 -20.47 -1.71 9.49
N THR A 33 -19.56 -2.45 10.12
CA THR A 33 -18.95 -2.05 11.40
C THR A 33 -18.25 -0.70 11.31
N ILE A 34 -17.49 -0.45 10.24
CA ILE A 34 -16.86 0.86 9.97
C ILE A 34 -17.93 1.94 9.79
N ALA A 35 -19.00 1.65 9.04
CA ALA A 35 -20.07 2.60 8.79
C ALA A 35 -20.77 3.03 10.08
N GLU A 36 -21.06 2.09 10.97
CA GLU A 36 -21.62 2.38 12.29
C GLU A 36 -20.68 3.27 13.13
N GLN A 37 -19.39 2.96 13.15
CA GLN A 37 -18.38 3.73 13.89
C GLN A 37 -18.22 5.16 13.37
N LEU A 38 -18.36 5.36 12.05
CA LEU A 38 -18.24 6.66 11.40
C LEU A 38 -19.58 7.40 11.23
N GLY A 39 -20.70 6.81 11.67
CA GLY A 39 -22.03 7.42 11.56
C GLY A 39 -22.51 7.60 10.12
N THR A 40 -22.22 6.63 9.25
CA THR A 40 -22.56 6.62 7.82
C THR A 40 -23.22 5.28 7.42
N ASP A 41 -23.51 5.08 6.14
CA ASP A 41 -23.91 3.79 5.58
C ASP A 41 -22.73 3.00 4.97
N GLU A 42 -22.88 1.67 4.90
CA GLU A 42 -21.87 0.74 4.37
C GLU A 42 -21.53 1.01 2.90
N ALA A 43 -22.54 1.33 2.08
CA ALA A 43 -22.33 1.61 0.66
C ALA A 43 -21.42 2.83 0.48
N LYS A 44 -21.56 3.84 1.34
CA LYS A 44 -20.70 5.01 1.34
C LYS A 44 -19.26 4.66 1.69
N VAL A 45 -19.04 3.81 2.70
CA VAL A 45 -17.68 3.35 3.06
C VAL A 45 -17.01 2.68 1.86
N ILE A 46 -17.71 1.75 1.20
CA ILE A 46 -17.18 1.06 0.02
C ILE A 46 -16.92 2.03 -1.13
N GLU A 47 -17.87 2.92 -1.45
CA GLU A 47 -17.73 3.96 -2.49
C GLU A 47 -16.49 4.84 -2.24
N ARG A 48 -16.26 5.25 -0.99
CA ARG A 48 -15.10 6.07 -0.62
C ARG A 48 -13.80 5.29 -0.75
N LEU A 49 -13.73 4.04 -0.29
CA LEU A 49 -12.53 3.20 -0.43
C LEU A 49 -12.17 2.97 -1.90
N GLU A 50 -13.15 2.68 -2.75
CA GLU A 50 -12.94 2.54 -4.21
C GLU A 50 -12.46 3.84 -4.85
N TYR A 51 -13.05 4.97 -4.46
CA TYR A 51 -12.60 6.29 -4.91
C TYR A 51 -11.14 6.54 -4.51
N LEU A 52 -10.78 6.31 -3.25
CA LEU A 52 -9.42 6.48 -2.73
C LEU A 52 -8.42 5.59 -3.47
N GLN A 53 -8.82 4.37 -3.81
CA GLN A 53 -7.98 3.47 -4.60
C GLN A 53 -7.78 3.97 -6.03
N ARG A 54 -8.86 4.44 -6.67
CA ARG A 54 -8.83 4.98 -8.04
C ARG A 54 -7.96 6.23 -8.18
N ILE A 55 -7.91 7.10 -7.17
CA ILE A 55 -7.07 8.31 -7.18
C ILE A 55 -5.64 8.05 -6.68
N GLY A 56 -5.32 6.83 -6.27
CA GLY A 56 -3.98 6.45 -5.75
C GLY A 56 -3.70 6.87 -4.32
N ALA A 57 -4.70 7.34 -3.56
CA ALA A 57 -4.56 7.67 -2.14
C ALA A 57 -4.58 6.40 -1.26
N LEU A 58 -5.22 5.32 -1.72
CA LEU A 58 -5.23 4.00 -1.10
C LEU A 58 -4.62 2.98 -2.07
N SER A 59 -3.62 2.20 -1.65
CA SER A 59 -3.03 1.17 -2.52
C SER A 59 -3.90 -0.10 -2.58
N ARG A 60 -4.29 -0.62 -1.42
CA ARG A 60 -5.16 -1.80 -1.27
C ARG A 60 -5.82 -1.84 0.11
N VAL A 61 -6.98 -2.50 0.20
CA VAL A 61 -7.51 -3.05 1.45
C VAL A 61 -7.18 -4.54 1.50
N GLY A 62 -6.46 -4.98 2.52
CA GLY A 62 -6.09 -6.38 2.65
C GLY A 62 -5.03 -6.62 3.71
N PRO A 63 -4.68 -7.89 3.98
CA PRO A 63 -3.74 -8.23 5.04
C PRO A 63 -2.35 -7.66 4.76
N VAL A 64 -1.66 -7.26 5.82
CA VAL A 64 -0.24 -6.91 5.81
C VAL A 64 0.51 -7.94 6.65
N LEU A 65 1.40 -8.69 6.00
CA LEU A 65 2.23 -9.70 6.65
C LEU A 65 3.51 -9.04 7.16
N ARG A 66 3.88 -9.32 8.41
CA ARG A 66 5.17 -8.85 8.95
C ARG A 66 6.32 -9.54 8.19
N PRO A 67 7.42 -8.81 7.91
CA PRO A 67 8.63 -9.42 7.34
C PRO A 67 9.10 -10.61 8.18
N ASN A 68 9.65 -11.63 7.51
CA ASN A 68 10.17 -12.86 8.13
C ASN A 68 9.13 -13.69 8.92
N ARG A 69 7.82 -13.46 8.73
CA ARG A 69 6.78 -14.39 9.20
C ARG A 69 6.34 -15.38 8.14
N VAL A 70 6.42 -14.98 6.87
CA VAL A 70 6.17 -15.84 5.71
C VAL A 70 7.32 -15.60 4.75
N GLY A 71 8.15 -16.61 4.54
CA GLY A 71 9.38 -16.52 3.75
C GLY A 71 10.57 -15.89 4.48
N ALA A 72 11.64 -15.65 3.73
CA ALA A 72 12.87 -15.01 4.19
C ALA A 72 13.19 -13.80 3.31
N SER A 73 13.84 -12.80 3.88
CA SER A 73 14.29 -11.61 3.16
C SER A 73 15.73 -11.27 3.54
N THR A 74 16.47 -10.65 2.62
CA THR A 74 17.82 -10.15 2.87
C THR A 74 18.04 -8.84 2.15
N LEU A 75 18.92 -8.00 2.70
CA LEU A 75 19.44 -6.81 2.04
C LEU A 75 20.89 -7.10 1.64
N ALA A 76 21.19 -6.95 0.35
CA ALA A 76 22.54 -7.09 -0.18
C ALA A 76 23.00 -5.78 -0.83
N ALA A 77 24.31 -5.50 -0.74
CA ALA A 77 24.94 -4.38 -1.41
C ALA A 77 26.08 -4.90 -2.29
N LEU A 78 26.20 -4.36 -3.50
CA LEU A 78 27.20 -4.77 -4.49
C LEU A 78 28.07 -3.55 -4.84
N ALA A 79 29.39 -3.70 -4.72
CA ALA A 79 30.33 -2.71 -5.25
C ALA A 79 30.51 -2.94 -6.75
N VAL A 80 29.82 -2.17 -7.58
CA VAL A 80 29.81 -2.33 -9.04
C VAL A 80 30.55 -1.16 -9.70
N PRO A 81 31.52 -1.41 -10.60
CA PRO A 81 32.13 -0.34 -11.39
C PRO A 81 31.08 0.40 -12.23
N ALA A 82 31.17 1.73 -12.34
CA ALA A 82 30.16 2.57 -12.98
C ALA A 82 29.74 2.08 -14.38
N GLY A 83 30.70 1.68 -15.23
CA GLY A 83 30.43 1.16 -16.58
C GLY A 83 29.75 -0.21 -16.64
N ARG A 84 29.43 -0.83 -15.49
CA ARG A 84 28.77 -2.14 -15.39
C ARG A 84 27.47 -2.12 -14.61
N ILE A 85 27.05 -0.97 -14.06
CA ILE A 85 25.86 -0.86 -13.20
C ILE A 85 24.63 -1.42 -13.89
N GLU A 86 24.32 -0.99 -15.11
CA GLU A 86 23.13 -1.46 -15.85
C GLU A 86 23.15 -2.97 -16.10
N ALA A 87 24.29 -3.51 -16.52
CA ALA A 87 24.43 -4.94 -16.81
C ALA A 87 24.30 -5.82 -15.55
N VAL A 88 24.82 -5.36 -14.41
CA VAL A 88 24.68 -6.06 -13.13
C VAL A 88 23.25 -5.90 -12.60
N ALA A 89 22.66 -4.71 -12.69
CA ALA A 89 21.30 -4.46 -12.26
C ALA A 89 20.30 -5.33 -13.03
N ALA A 90 20.47 -5.49 -14.35
CA ALA A 90 19.64 -6.37 -15.16
C ALA A 90 19.72 -7.84 -14.71
N GLN A 91 20.91 -8.33 -14.36
CA GLN A 91 21.08 -9.71 -13.84
C GLN A 91 20.41 -9.89 -12.48
N VAL A 92 20.58 -8.92 -11.58
CA VAL A 92 19.97 -8.96 -10.24
C VAL A 92 18.45 -8.88 -10.33
N SER A 93 17.92 -7.99 -11.16
CA SER A 93 16.46 -7.83 -11.33
C SER A 93 15.80 -8.96 -12.14
N ALA A 94 16.58 -9.87 -12.75
CA ALA A 94 16.04 -11.04 -13.44
C ALA A 94 15.57 -12.14 -12.48
N PHE A 95 15.98 -12.10 -11.21
CA PHE A 95 15.51 -13.04 -10.20
C PHE A 95 14.08 -12.67 -9.75
N PRO A 96 13.09 -13.57 -9.88
CA PRO A 96 11.71 -13.32 -9.45
C PRO A 96 11.56 -12.91 -7.97
N GLU A 97 12.52 -13.31 -7.14
CA GLU A 97 12.55 -13.02 -5.70
C GLU A 97 13.02 -11.59 -5.39
N VAL A 98 13.64 -10.89 -6.36
CA VAL A 98 14.12 -9.51 -6.20
C VAL A 98 12.98 -8.55 -6.51
N ASN A 99 12.40 -7.97 -5.45
CA ASN A 99 11.33 -6.98 -5.54
C ASN A 99 11.85 -5.53 -5.69
N HIS A 100 13.08 -5.26 -5.26
CA HIS A 100 13.68 -3.93 -5.21
C HIS A 100 15.17 -4.00 -5.53
N ASN A 101 15.61 -3.15 -6.45
CA ASN A 101 17.01 -2.98 -6.81
C ASN A 101 17.25 -1.50 -7.13
N TYR A 102 18.21 -0.87 -6.45
CA TYR A 102 18.45 0.57 -6.53
C TYR A 102 19.94 0.86 -6.66
N GLU A 103 20.27 1.78 -7.55
CA GLU A 103 21.56 2.48 -7.54
C GLU A 103 21.58 3.43 -6.33
N ARG A 104 22.67 3.42 -5.58
CA ARG A 104 22.84 4.11 -4.29
C ARG A 104 24.08 4.98 -4.33
#